data_AF-A0A4S4DUR8-F1
#
_entry.id   AF-A0A4S4DUR8-F1
#
_cell.length_a   1.000
_cell.length_b   1.000
_cell.length_c   1.000
_cell.angle_alpha   90.00
_cell.angle_beta   90.00
_cell.angle_gamma   90.00
#
_symmetry.space_group_name_H-M   'P 1'
#
loop_
_entity.id
_entity.type
_entity.pdbx_description
1 polymer ?
#
loop_
_entity_poly.entity_id
_entity_poly.type
_entity_poly.pdbx_seq_one_letter_code
_entity_poly.pdbx_strand_id
1 'polypeptide(L)'
;MKEVKRLVKFLKTRGEQVSLTITGHSLRGALALLNAYEAATAIPNLHISVISFGAPRVGNITFRDEIHQMGVKTLRVVVKQDLIPRMPGIVFNESLQMFDDFTGTLDWRGGFNVLGFHMLETYLHLVDGFMSTSWTFRLNARRDVALVNKACDMLVDELRIPPCWYQMENKGLVYNDHGRWVKPRSDPEDIPSPTREEVHDHAIHDMEESYKALGPLLSV
;
A
#
# COMPACT_ATOMS: atom_id res chain seq x y z
N MET A 1 -14.89 4.61 3.38
CA MET A 1 -15.52 4.31 4.69
C MET A 1 -16.79 3.44 4.69
N LYS A 2 -17.57 3.35 3.59
CA LYS A 2 -18.85 2.59 3.55
C LYS A 2 -18.73 1.13 4.02
N GLU A 3 -17.73 0.42 3.51
CA GLU A 3 -17.56 -1.02 3.80
C GLU A 3 -17.15 -1.29 5.26
N VAL A 4 -16.24 -0.47 5.80
CA VAL A 4 -15.84 -0.54 7.21
C VAL A 4 -17.06 -0.39 8.12
N LYS A 5 -17.94 0.60 7.86
CA LYS A 5 -19.18 0.77 8.62
C LYS A 5 -20.09 -0.46 8.54
N ARG A 6 -20.24 -1.04 7.34
CA ARG A 6 -21.06 -2.24 7.12
C ARG A 6 -20.56 -3.41 7.95
N LEU A 7 -19.26 -3.70 7.91
CA LEU A 7 -18.63 -4.79 8.65
C LEU A 7 -18.69 -4.57 10.16
N VAL A 8 -18.37 -3.37 10.63
CA VAL A 8 -18.45 -3.04 12.06
C VAL A 8 -19.87 -3.20 12.58
N LYS A 9 -20.88 -2.73 11.84
CA LYS A 9 -22.29 -2.91 12.21
C LYS A 9 -22.66 -4.39 12.27
N PHE A 10 -22.30 -5.16 11.23
CA PHE A 10 -22.60 -6.58 11.14
C PHE A 10 -22.01 -7.39 12.31
N LEU A 11 -20.73 -7.19 12.62
CA LEU A 11 -20.05 -7.89 13.72
C LEU A 11 -20.60 -7.46 15.08
N LYS A 12 -20.87 -6.18 15.29
CA LYS A 12 -21.52 -5.69 16.53
C LYS A 12 -22.92 -6.27 16.73
N THR A 13 -23.72 -6.43 15.66
CA THR A 13 -25.05 -7.07 15.77
C THR A 13 -24.98 -8.55 16.16
N ARG A 14 -23.82 -9.19 16.01
CA ARG A 14 -23.56 -10.56 16.50
C ARG A 14 -23.04 -10.61 17.94
N GLY A 15 -22.87 -9.46 18.60
CA GLY A 15 -22.32 -9.37 19.96
C GLY A 15 -20.79 -9.50 20.01
N GLU A 16 -20.08 -9.40 18.88
CA GLU A 16 -18.62 -9.51 18.84
C GLU A 16 -17.95 -8.20 19.24
N GLN A 17 -16.79 -8.29 19.91
CA GLN A 17 -15.92 -7.15 20.13
C GLN A 17 -15.13 -6.84 18.86
N VAL A 18 -15.22 -5.61 18.38
CA VAL A 18 -14.62 -5.19 17.11
C VAL A 18 -13.55 -4.13 17.36
N SER A 19 -12.40 -4.29 16.71
CA SER A 19 -11.37 -3.27 16.59
C SER A 19 -10.99 -3.10 15.11
N LEU A 20 -10.44 -1.93 14.76
CA LEU A 20 -9.97 -1.62 13.42
C LEU A 20 -8.47 -1.39 13.45
N THR A 21 -7.73 -2.18 12.67
CA THR A 21 -6.30 -1.98 12.45
C THR A 21 -6.07 -1.59 11.01
N ILE A 22 -5.46 -0.43 10.78
CA ILE A 22 -5.13 0.06 9.45
C ILE A 22 -3.62 0.00 9.31
N THR A 23 -3.14 -0.64 8.25
CA THR A 23 -1.71 -0.77 7.96
C THR A 23 -1.36 -0.13 6.63
N GLY A 24 -0.11 0.31 6.51
CA GLY A 24 0.39 0.88 5.27
C GLY A 24 1.89 1.11 5.29
N HIS A 25 2.50 0.88 4.14
CA HIS A 25 3.90 1.17 3.87
C HIS A 25 4.03 2.44 3.01
N SER A 26 5.07 3.24 3.25
CA SER A 26 5.34 4.45 2.47
C SER A 26 4.12 5.38 2.41
N LEU A 27 3.73 5.87 1.23
CA LEU A 27 2.52 6.66 0.99
C LEU A 27 1.26 6.00 1.59
N ARG A 28 1.13 4.67 1.52
CA ARG A 28 -0.04 3.98 2.11
C ARG A 28 -0.08 4.10 3.62
N GLY A 29 1.07 4.26 4.30
CA GLY A 29 1.11 4.53 5.73
C GLY A 29 0.58 5.93 6.09
N ALA A 30 0.83 6.92 5.23
CA ALA A 30 0.22 8.24 5.38
C ALA A 30 -1.31 8.18 5.18
N LEU A 31 -1.75 7.49 4.13
CA LEU A 31 -3.17 7.26 3.87
C LEU A 31 -3.83 6.45 5.00
N ALA A 32 -3.13 5.51 5.62
CA ALA A 32 -3.64 4.75 6.75
C ALA A 32 -4.00 5.65 7.94
N LEU A 33 -3.17 6.66 8.23
CA LEU A 33 -3.42 7.63 9.30
C LEU A 33 -4.61 8.55 8.98
N LEU A 34 -4.73 9.01 7.72
CA LEU A 34 -5.88 9.79 7.28
C LEU A 34 -7.19 8.97 7.32
N ASN A 35 -7.15 7.70 6.94
CA ASN A 35 -8.31 6.82 7.07
C ASN A 35 -8.67 6.53 8.52
N ALA A 36 -7.68 6.47 9.42
CA ALA A 36 -7.93 6.29 10.85
C ALA A 36 -8.65 7.50 11.45
N TYR A 37 -8.28 8.71 11.03
CA TYR A 37 -9.01 9.94 11.34
C TYR A 37 -10.47 9.82 10.91
N GLU A 38 -10.71 9.55 9.62
CA GLU A 38 -12.07 9.42 9.08
C GLU A 38 -12.87 8.33 9.84
N ALA A 39 -12.24 7.19 10.15
CA ALA A 39 -12.88 6.10 10.87
C ALA A 39 -13.25 6.49 12.31
N ALA A 40 -12.38 7.21 13.02
CA ALA A 40 -12.61 7.65 14.40
C ALA A 40 -13.78 8.64 14.48
N THR A 41 -13.87 9.58 13.54
CA THR A 41 -15.01 10.49 13.42
C THR A 41 -16.29 9.75 13.04
N ALA A 42 -16.20 8.82 12.09
CA ALA A 42 -17.36 8.19 11.49
C ALA A 42 -17.94 7.02 12.30
N ILE A 43 -17.15 6.43 13.21
CA ILE A 43 -17.54 5.30 14.06
C ILE A 43 -17.05 5.55 15.50
N PRO A 44 -17.83 6.31 16.29
CA PRO A 44 -17.48 6.59 17.67
C PRO A 44 -17.28 5.32 18.51
N ASN A 45 -16.37 5.39 19.48
CA ASN A 45 -16.05 4.30 20.43
C ASN A 45 -15.48 3.01 19.80
N LEU A 46 -14.98 3.07 18.56
CA LEU A 46 -14.24 1.95 17.96
C LEU A 46 -12.76 2.03 18.37
N HIS A 47 -12.19 0.92 18.84
CA HIS A 47 -10.75 0.86 19.08
C HIS A 47 -10.01 0.83 17.73
N ILE A 48 -9.31 1.91 17.40
CA ILE A 48 -8.60 2.08 16.13
C ILE A 48 -7.10 2.10 16.38
N SER A 49 -6.37 1.28 15.63
CA SER A 49 -4.91 1.27 15.62
C SER A 49 -4.35 1.44 14.21
N VAL A 50 -3.22 2.14 14.10
CA VAL A 50 -2.47 2.32 12.86
C VAL A 50 -1.08 1.74 13.06
N ILE A 51 -0.69 0.80 12.21
CA ILE A 51 0.68 0.27 12.15
C ILE A 51 1.25 0.61 10.78
N SER A 52 2.26 1.47 10.74
CA SER A 52 2.83 1.95 9.48
C SER A 52 4.33 1.71 9.40
N PHE A 53 4.83 1.50 8.18
CA PHE A 53 6.25 1.22 7.89
C PHE A 53 6.77 2.25 6.91
N GLY A 54 7.81 3.01 7.29
CA GLY A 54 8.41 4.00 6.38
C GLY A 54 7.46 5.12 5.96
N ALA A 55 6.32 5.30 6.64
CA ALA A 55 5.34 6.33 6.27
C ALA A 55 5.95 7.72 6.39
N PRO A 56 5.66 8.69 5.50
CA PRO A 56 6.03 10.09 5.70
C PRO A 56 5.19 10.74 6.82
N ARG A 57 5.55 11.96 7.23
CA ARG A 57 4.76 12.77 8.17
C ARG A 57 3.46 13.21 7.51
N VAL A 58 2.40 13.30 8.32
CA VAL A 58 1.07 13.72 7.90
C VAL A 58 0.53 14.73 8.90
N GLY A 59 -0.04 15.82 8.40
CA GLY A 59 -0.64 16.86 9.21
C GLY A 59 0.37 17.69 10.01
N ASN A 60 -0.17 18.60 10.82
CA ASN A 60 0.57 19.46 11.72
C ASN A 60 0.41 19.00 13.19
N ILE A 61 0.89 19.82 14.12
CA ILE A 61 0.80 19.53 15.57
C ILE A 61 -0.68 19.40 16.00
N THR A 62 -1.56 20.26 15.49
CA THR A 62 -3.01 20.19 15.78
C THR A 62 -3.61 18.85 15.34
N PHE A 63 -3.28 18.38 14.13
CA PHE A 63 -3.74 17.09 13.63
C PHE A 63 -3.26 15.92 14.51
N ARG A 64 -2.00 15.95 14.93
CA ARG A 64 -1.45 14.94 15.87
C ARG A 64 -2.26 14.91 17.18
N ASP A 65 -2.54 16.08 17.74
CA ASP A 65 -3.23 16.20 19.03
C ASP A 65 -4.67 15.73 18.91
N GLU A 66 -5.35 16.04 17.80
CA GLU A 66 -6.71 15.57 17.51
C GLU A 66 -6.78 14.05 17.40
N ILE A 67 -5.87 13.42 16.63
CA ILE A 67 -5.75 11.95 16.54
C ILE A 67 -5.56 11.31 17.92
N HIS A 68 -4.70 11.92 18.75
CA HIS A 68 -4.44 11.42 20.10
C HIS A 68 -5.67 11.53 21.00
N GLN A 69 -6.37 12.67 20.95
CA GLN A 69 -7.61 12.91 21.71
C GLN A 69 -8.74 11.98 21.30
N MET A 70 -8.84 11.63 20.02
CA MET A 70 -9.78 10.61 19.53
C MET A 70 -9.45 9.19 20.00
N GLY A 71 -8.33 8.97 20.68
CA GLY A 71 -7.93 7.67 21.21
C GLY A 71 -7.32 6.71 20.18
N VAL A 72 -7.00 7.20 18.98
CA VAL A 72 -6.37 6.39 17.92
C VAL A 72 -4.94 6.03 18.35
N LYS A 73 -4.61 4.73 18.36
CA LYS A 73 -3.26 4.25 18.69
C LYS A 73 -2.41 4.17 17.43
N THR A 74 -1.23 4.78 17.43
CA THR A 74 -0.36 4.79 16.26
C THR A 74 1.00 4.18 16.60
N LEU A 75 1.47 3.26 15.75
CA LEU A 75 2.81 2.72 15.74
C LEU A 75 3.41 2.97 14.36
N ARG A 76 4.50 3.73 14.32
CA ARG A 76 5.22 4.03 13.07
C ARG A 76 6.62 3.47 13.17
N VAL A 77 6.87 2.42 12.41
CA VAL A 77 8.18 1.79 12.29
C VAL A 77 9.01 2.60 11.30
N VAL A 78 10.22 3.00 11.72
CA VAL A 78 11.15 3.80 10.91
C VAL A 78 12.53 3.15 10.93
N VAL A 79 13.17 3.09 9.76
CA VAL A 79 14.58 2.70 9.62
C VAL A 79 15.41 3.97 9.55
N LYS A 80 16.53 4.03 10.28
CA LYS A 80 17.34 5.26 10.40
C LYS A 80 17.84 5.77 9.04
N GLN A 81 18.20 4.85 8.15
CA GLN A 81 18.70 5.08 6.80
C GLN A 81 17.60 5.42 5.80
N ASP A 82 16.32 5.16 6.12
CA ASP A 82 15.20 5.56 5.28
C ASP A 82 14.91 7.06 5.45
N LEU A 83 14.84 7.77 4.32
CA LEU A 83 14.62 9.21 4.26
C LEU A 83 13.13 9.57 4.15
N ILE A 84 12.28 8.65 3.65
CA ILE A 84 10.86 8.93 3.44
C ILE A 84 10.15 9.35 4.74
N PRO A 85 10.43 8.76 5.92
CA PRO A 85 9.85 9.21 7.17
C PRO A 85 10.18 10.65 7.57
N ARG A 86 11.20 11.27 6.98
CA ARG A 86 11.61 12.64 7.31
C ARG A 86 10.81 13.68 6.53
N MET A 87 10.07 13.27 5.50
CA MET A 87 9.29 14.15 4.64
C MET A 87 7.88 14.42 5.20
N PRO A 88 7.30 15.62 5.02
CA PRO A 88 7.98 16.84 4.55
C PRO A 88 8.82 17.51 5.67
N GLY A 89 9.88 18.24 5.30
CA GLY A 89 10.82 18.93 6.22
C GLY A 89 11.77 19.89 5.49
N ILE A 90 12.58 20.69 6.20
CA ILE A 90 13.45 21.77 5.64
C ILE A 90 14.44 21.28 4.56
N VAL A 91 14.83 20.00 4.58
CA VAL A 91 15.70 19.36 3.59
C VAL A 91 14.94 18.93 2.33
N PHE A 92 13.70 19.41 2.10
CA PHE A 92 12.86 18.99 0.97
C PHE A 92 13.55 19.23 -0.38
N ASN A 93 14.23 20.36 -0.55
CA ASN A 93 14.91 20.69 -1.81
C ASN A 93 16.10 19.76 -2.10
N GLU A 94 16.96 19.53 -1.11
CA GLU A 94 18.12 18.62 -1.24
C GLU A 94 17.69 17.16 -1.35
N SER A 95 16.65 16.75 -0.62
CA SER A 95 16.13 15.38 -0.66
C SER A 95 15.40 15.08 -1.97
N LEU A 96 14.70 16.07 -2.56
CA LEU A 96 14.10 15.94 -3.89
C LEU A 96 15.18 15.87 -4.97
N GLN A 97 16.22 16.72 -4.91
CA GLN A 97 17.36 16.60 -5.83
C GLN A 97 18.01 15.21 -5.73
N MET A 98 18.25 14.73 -4.53
CA MET A 98 18.81 13.39 -4.32
C MET A 98 17.84 12.26 -4.73
N PHE A 99 16.52 12.49 -4.67
CA PHE A 99 15.51 11.54 -5.17
C PHE A 99 15.44 11.55 -6.70
N ASP A 100 15.51 12.72 -7.34
CA ASP A 100 15.57 12.88 -8.78
C ASP A 100 16.86 12.25 -9.34
N ASP A 101 18.01 12.50 -8.73
CA ASP A 101 19.29 11.87 -9.07
C ASP A 101 19.24 10.34 -8.94
N PHE A 102 18.58 9.84 -7.89
CA PHE A 102 18.34 8.42 -7.67
C PHE A 102 17.45 7.80 -8.77
N THR A 103 16.42 8.52 -9.23
CA THR A 103 15.54 8.05 -10.32
C THR A 103 16.14 8.21 -11.72
N GLY A 104 17.08 9.12 -11.91
CA GLY A 104 17.61 9.51 -13.21
C GLY A 104 18.86 8.77 -13.69
N THR A 105 19.65 8.15 -12.81
CA THR A 105 20.97 7.59 -13.20
C THR A 105 21.33 6.33 -12.40
N LEU A 106 20.99 5.13 -12.90
CA LEU A 106 21.30 3.87 -12.20
C LEU A 106 22.38 3.05 -12.92
N ASP A 107 23.63 3.26 -12.51
CA ASP A 107 24.59 2.16 -12.33
C ASP A 107 25.47 2.47 -11.11
N TRP A 108 25.15 1.84 -9.97
CA TRP A 108 26.05 1.79 -8.82
C TRP A 108 25.98 0.41 -8.18
N ARG A 109 26.89 -0.48 -8.60
CA ARG A 109 27.30 -1.62 -7.79
C ARG A 109 28.06 -1.09 -6.56
N GLY A 110 27.45 -1.17 -5.37
CA GLY A 110 28.20 -1.16 -4.10
C GLY A 110 28.19 0.11 -3.22
N GLY A 111 27.19 0.99 -3.26
CA GLY A 111 27.17 2.13 -2.32
C GLY A 111 25.82 2.84 -2.16
N PHE A 112 25.18 2.64 -1.01
CA PHE A 112 23.98 3.35 -0.51
C PHE A 112 22.66 3.15 -1.29
N ASN A 113 21.99 2.01 -1.05
CA ASN A 113 20.69 1.71 -1.63
C ASN A 113 19.53 2.34 -0.83
N VAL A 114 19.27 3.64 -1.05
CA VAL A 114 18.18 4.40 -0.42
C VAL A 114 16.82 3.71 -0.60
N LEU A 115 16.55 3.23 -1.82
CA LEU A 115 15.31 2.51 -2.12
C LEU A 115 15.21 1.21 -1.32
N GLY A 116 16.30 0.46 -1.23
CA GLY A 116 16.39 -0.78 -0.47
C GLY A 116 16.11 -0.59 1.02
N PHE A 117 16.60 0.49 1.63
CA PHE A 117 16.22 0.84 3.01
C PHE A 117 14.74 1.19 3.16
N HIS A 118 14.14 1.73 2.12
CA HIS A 118 12.71 2.04 2.10
C HIS A 118 11.82 0.83 1.78
N MET A 119 12.35 -0.29 1.26
CA MET A 119 11.54 -1.45 0.90
C MET A 119 10.88 -2.10 2.12
N LEU A 120 9.60 -2.47 1.98
CA LEU A 120 8.83 -3.11 3.06
C LEU A 120 9.49 -4.39 3.58
N GLU A 121 10.11 -5.18 2.70
CA GLU A 121 10.75 -6.42 3.09
C GLU A 121 11.96 -6.20 4.01
N THR A 122 12.70 -5.11 3.81
CA THR A 122 13.77 -4.65 4.71
C THR A 122 13.21 -4.32 6.09
N TYR A 123 12.09 -3.59 6.15
CA TYR A 123 11.40 -3.29 7.40
C TYR A 123 10.97 -4.55 8.16
N LEU A 124 10.34 -5.50 7.46
CA LEU A 124 9.85 -6.73 8.07
C LEU A 124 10.99 -7.66 8.51
N HIS A 125 12.11 -7.67 7.77
CA HIS A 125 13.32 -8.37 8.18
C HIS A 125 13.88 -7.79 9.48
N LEU A 126 14.03 -6.47 9.55
CA LEU A 126 14.50 -5.81 10.77
C LEU A 126 13.54 -6.04 11.95
N VAL A 127 12.22 -5.95 11.75
CA VAL A 127 11.25 -6.23 12.82
C VAL A 127 11.37 -7.65 13.36
N ASP A 128 11.70 -8.63 12.52
CA ASP A 128 11.81 -10.01 12.98
C ASP A 128 13.03 -10.23 13.89
N GLY A 129 14.21 -9.68 13.57
CA GLY A 129 15.41 -10.03 14.34
C GLY A 129 16.36 -8.90 14.70
N PHE A 130 16.12 -7.66 14.29
CA PHE A 130 16.96 -6.55 14.77
C PHE A 130 16.69 -6.30 16.26
N MET A 131 17.73 -6.43 17.07
CA MET A 131 17.66 -6.18 18.51
C MET A 131 18.18 -4.79 18.86
N SER A 132 19.44 -4.50 18.54
CA SER A 132 20.03 -3.17 18.65
C SER A 132 21.29 -3.07 17.79
N THR A 133 21.92 -1.90 17.76
CA THR A 133 23.21 -1.69 17.10
C THR A 133 24.38 -2.37 17.80
N SER A 134 24.21 -2.80 19.05
CA SER A 134 25.27 -3.39 19.89
C SER A 134 25.13 -4.91 20.03
N TRP A 135 24.02 -5.48 19.57
CA TRP A 135 23.72 -6.91 19.64
C TRP A 135 23.61 -7.47 18.23
N THR A 136 23.93 -8.75 18.09
CA THR A 136 23.69 -9.46 16.83
C THR A 136 22.20 -9.59 16.56
N PHE A 137 21.87 -9.87 15.30
CA PHE A 137 20.51 -10.25 14.93
C PHE A 137 20.04 -11.45 15.76
N ARG A 138 18.75 -11.47 16.09
CA ARG A 138 18.15 -12.48 16.97
C ARG A 138 18.32 -13.88 16.37
N LEU A 139 18.86 -14.82 17.15
CA LEU A 139 19.17 -16.18 16.67
C LEU A 139 17.93 -17.00 16.24
N ASN A 140 16.75 -16.71 16.81
CA ASN A 140 15.49 -17.37 16.48
C ASN A 140 14.59 -16.50 15.56
N ALA A 141 15.17 -15.57 14.80
CA ALA A 141 14.48 -14.98 13.66
C ALA A 141 14.06 -16.08 12.67
N ARG A 142 12.85 -15.96 12.12
CA ARG A 142 12.23 -17.00 11.28
C ARG A 142 11.93 -16.51 9.86
N ARG A 143 11.99 -15.20 9.62
CA ARG A 143 11.73 -14.62 8.31
C ARG A 143 12.86 -14.97 7.35
N ASP A 144 12.49 -15.51 6.21
CA ASP A 144 13.44 -15.81 5.14
C ASP A 144 14.13 -14.51 4.68
N VAL A 145 15.47 -14.52 4.74
CA VAL A 145 16.30 -13.39 4.34
C VAL A 145 16.15 -13.10 2.85
N ALA A 146 15.83 -14.10 2.01
CA ALA A 146 15.68 -13.90 0.57
C ALA A 146 14.58 -12.91 0.21
N LEU A 147 13.56 -12.74 1.06
CA LEU A 147 12.51 -11.75 0.87
C LEU A 147 13.04 -10.31 0.81
N VAL A 148 14.18 -10.01 1.43
CA VAL A 148 14.80 -8.68 1.35
C VAL A 148 15.09 -8.31 -0.10
N ASN A 149 15.68 -9.22 -0.89
CA ASN A 149 15.99 -8.99 -2.31
C ASN A 149 14.79 -9.16 -3.25
N LYS A 150 13.56 -9.26 -2.73
CA LYS A 150 12.35 -9.43 -3.55
C LYS A 150 12.24 -8.38 -4.65
N ALA A 151 12.53 -7.12 -4.32
CA ALA A 151 12.46 -6.00 -5.26
C ALA A 151 13.58 -4.97 -5.04
N CYS A 152 14.70 -5.39 -4.45
CA CYS A 152 15.91 -4.58 -4.33
C CYS A 152 17.16 -5.47 -4.32
N ASP A 153 18.31 -4.81 -4.19
CA ASP A 153 19.62 -5.44 -4.05
C ASP A 153 20.28 -4.95 -2.74
N MET A 154 20.00 -5.65 -1.65
CA MET A 154 20.38 -5.28 -0.29
C MET A 154 21.18 -6.36 0.44
N LEU A 155 21.12 -7.59 -0.04
CA LEU A 155 21.83 -8.73 0.54
C LEU A 155 23.26 -8.82 -0.02
N VAL A 156 24.15 -9.38 0.78
CA VAL A 156 25.54 -9.63 0.37
C VAL A 156 25.62 -10.77 -0.63
N ASP A 157 26.54 -10.68 -1.60
CA ASP A 157 26.67 -11.62 -2.72
C ASP A 157 26.96 -13.07 -2.26
N GLU A 158 27.56 -13.26 -1.08
CA GLU A 158 27.88 -14.59 -0.53
C GLU A 158 26.63 -15.44 -0.27
N LEU A 159 25.48 -14.80 -0.04
CA LEU A 159 24.21 -15.50 0.12
C LEU A 159 23.69 -16.06 -1.20
N ARG A 160 24.22 -15.62 -2.35
CA ARG A 160 23.83 -16.04 -3.71
C ARG A 160 22.34 -15.92 -4.00
N ILE A 161 21.69 -14.93 -3.37
CA ILE A 161 20.28 -14.63 -3.59
C ILE A 161 20.20 -13.53 -4.66
N PRO A 162 19.61 -13.80 -5.83
CA PRO A 162 19.54 -12.80 -6.90
C PRO A 162 18.81 -11.53 -6.42
N PRO A 163 19.29 -10.35 -6.81
CA PRO A 163 18.54 -9.11 -6.56
C PRO A 163 17.28 -9.03 -7.40
N CYS A 164 16.29 -8.29 -6.92
CA CYS A 164 15.02 -8.05 -7.60
C CYS A 164 14.38 -9.32 -8.18
N TRP A 165 14.45 -10.43 -7.45
CA TRP A 165 14.11 -11.75 -8.00
C TRP A 165 12.61 -11.93 -8.25
N TYR A 166 11.75 -11.13 -7.62
CA TYR A 166 10.31 -11.28 -7.76
C TYR A 166 9.85 -10.80 -9.13
N GLN A 167 9.35 -11.74 -9.91
CA GLN A 167 8.61 -11.50 -11.14
C GLN A 167 7.54 -12.57 -11.28
N MET A 168 6.43 -12.24 -11.93
CA MET A 168 5.49 -13.26 -12.37
C MET A 168 6.17 -14.16 -13.41
N GLU A 169 5.79 -15.43 -13.45
CA GLU A 169 6.25 -16.35 -14.49
C GLU A 169 5.98 -15.73 -15.87
N ASN A 170 6.97 -15.76 -16.77
CA ASN A 170 6.90 -15.14 -18.09
C ASN A 170 6.45 -13.66 -18.06
N LYS A 171 6.75 -12.93 -16.97
CA LYS A 171 6.29 -11.56 -16.71
C LYS A 171 4.75 -11.40 -16.76
N GLY A 172 4.03 -12.47 -16.43
CA GLY A 172 2.57 -12.52 -16.44
C GLY A 172 1.96 -12.82 -17.80
N LEU A 173 2.76 -13.13 -18.82
CA LEU A 173 2.23 -13.61 -20.10
C LEU A 173 1.83 -15.07 -20.01
N VAL A 174 0.75 -15.43 -20.70
CA VAL A 174 0.26 -16.79 -20.81
C VAL A 174 0.33 -17.26 -22.25
N TYR A 175 0.65 -18.54 -22.46
CA TYR A 175 0.68 -19.15 -23.78
C TYR A 175 -0.72 -19.70 -24.10
N ASN A 176 -1.34 -19.22 -25.18
CA ASN A 176 -2.70 -19.60 -25.55
C ASN A 176 -2.76 -20.78 -26.51
N ASP A 177 -3.96 -21.33 -26.71
CA ASP A 177 -4.21 -22.48 -27.61
C ASP A 177 -3.89 -22.21 -29.10
N HIS A 178 -3.69 -20.95 -29.47
CA HIS A 178 -3.30 -20.54 -30.82
C HIS A 178 -1.77 -20.42 -30.99
N GLY A 179 -1.00 -20.85 -29.98
CA GLY A 179 0.46 -20.83 -30.00
C GLY A 179 1.08 -19.44 -29.79
N ARG A 180 0.36 -18.50 -29.17
CA ARG A 180 0.80 -17.11 -28.96
C ARG A 180 0.91 -16.75 -27.49
N TRP A 181 1.92 -15.97 -27.14
CA TRP A 181 2.00 -15.31 -25.83
C TRP A 181 1.06 -14.11 -25.79
N VAL A 182 0.17 -14.10 -24.80
CA VAL A 182 -0.82 -13.03 -24.62
C VAL A 182 -0.84 -12.56 -23.17
N LYS A 183 -1.24 -11.31 -22.98
CA LYS A 183 -1.59 -10.82 -21.64
C LYS A 183 -2.93 -11.46 -21.24
N PRO A 184 -3.04 -12.09 -20.06
CA PRO A 184 -4.31 -12.62 -19.58
C PRO A 184 -5.32 -11.48 -19.40
N ARG A 185 -6.61 -11.81 -19.48
CA ARG A 185 -7.66 -10.88 -19.07
C ARG A 185 -7.54 -10.64 -17.57
N SER A 186 -7.81 -9.42 -17.13
CA SER A 186 -7.89 -9.11 -15.70
C SER A 186 -8.96 -9.98 -15.04
N ASP A 187 -8.71 -10.42 -13.82
CA ASP A 187 -9.73 -11.08 -13.03
C ASP A 187 -10.93 -10.16 -12.86
N PRO A 188 -12.18 -10.67 -12.89
CA PRO A 188 -13.37 -9.84 -12.78
C PRO A 188 -13.40 -8.96 -11.52
N GLU A 189 -12.74 -9.39 -10.44
CA GLU A 189 -12.63 -8.64 -9.19
C GLU A 189 -11.66 -7.44 -9.27
N ASP A 190 -10.69 -7.49 -10.18
CA ASP A 190 -9.72 -6.42 -10.42
C ASP A 190 -10.23 -5.37 -11.41
N ILE A 191 -11.34 -5.66 -12.09
CA ILE A 191 -12.04 -4.68 -12.91
C ILE A 191 -12.71 -3.71 -11.93
N PRO A 192 -12.39 -2.40 -11.98
CA PRO A 192 -13.05 -1.42 -11.14
C PRO A 192 -14.56 -1.59 -11.30
N SER A 193 -15.24 -1.99 -10.24
CA SER A 193 -16.70 -2.07 -10.27
C SER A 193 -17.21 -0.66 -10.51
N PRO A 194 -18.06 -0.43 -11.54
CA PRO A 194 -18.62 0.89 -11.76
C PRO A 194 -19.31 1.34 -10.47
N THR A 195 -19.10 2.59 -10.13
CA THR A 195 -19.83 3.22 -9.04
C THR A 195 -21.33 3.11 -9.34
N ARG A 196 -22.17 3.02 -8.29
CA ARG A 196 -23.62 2.80 -8.48
C ARG A 196 -24.27 3.91 -9.33
N GLU A 197 -23.64 5.08 -9.39
CA GLU A 197 -23.98 6.22 -10.25
C GLU A 197 -23.68 5.91 -11.73
N GLU A 198 -22.49 5.39 -12.06
CA GLU A 198 -22.12 4.96 -13.42
C GLU A 198 -23.01 3.81 -13.94
N VAL A 199 -23.45 2.89 -13.06
CA VAL A 199 -24.41 1.84 -13.45
C VAL A 199 -25.78 2.43 -13.82
N HIS A 200 -26.19 3.52 -13.16
CA HIS A 200 -27.45 4.18 -13.45
C HIS A 200 -27.36 4.95 -14.77
N ASP A 201 -26.28 5.67 -14.99
CA ASP A 201 -26.05 6.43 -16.23
C ASP A 201 -25.86 5.51 -17.44
N HIS A 202 -25.15 4.39 -17.30
CA HIS A 202 -25.06 3.37 -18.36
C HIS A 202 -26.41 2.71 -18.64
N ALA A 203 -27.19 2.38 -17.62
CA ALA A 203 -28.52 1.81 -17.81
C ALA A 203 -29.48 2.81 -18.49
N ILE A 204 -29.37 4.11 -18.17
CA ILE A 204 -30.16 5.16 -18.83
C ILE A 204 -29.69 5.36 -20.28
N HIS A 205 -28.37 5.37 -20.53
CA HIS A 205 -27.81 5.50 -21.87
C HIS A 205 -28.21 4.32 -22.78
N ASP A 206 -28.09 3.08 -22.31
CA ASP A 206 -28.49 1.88 -23.06
C ASP A 206 -30.00 1.86 -23.33
N MET A 207 -30.80 2.39 -22.39
CA MET A 207 -32.23 2.54 -22.56
C MET A 207 -32.57 3.62 -23.61
N GLU A 208 -31.89 4.78 -23.58
CA GLU A 208 -32.05 5.85 -24.56
C GLU A 208 -31.60 5.43 -25.97
N GLU A 209 -30.50 4.67 -26.10
CA GLU A 209 -30.08 4.10 -27.39
C GLU A 209 -31.10 3.09 -27.91
N SER A 210 -31.64 2.24 -27.05
CA SER A 210 -32.70 1.30 -27.41
C SER A 210 -33.98 2.00 -27.88
N TYR A 211 -34.38 3.10 -27.22
CA TYR A 211 -35.51 3.92 -27.64
C TYR A 211 -35.27 4.65 -28.97
N LYS A 212 -34.04 5.16 -29.21
CA LYS A 212 -33.67 5.77 -30.51
C LYS A 212 -33.66 4.74 -31.65
N ALA A 213 -33.23 3.51 -31.38
CA ALA A 213 -33.24 2.42 -32.35
C ALA A 213 -34.66 1.97 -32.74
N LEU A 214 -35.65 2.14 -31.86
CA LEU A 214 -37.06 1.83 -32.11
C LEU A 214 -37.84 2.98 -32.76
N GLY A 215 -37.32 4.21 -32.73
CA GLY A 215 -37.94 5.40 -33.32
C GLY A 215 -38.37 5.25 -34.80
N PRO A 216 -37.54 4.64 -35.68
CA PRO A 216 -37.90 4.42 -37.09
C PRO A 216 -38.96 3.34 -37.32
N LEU A 217 -39.27 2.49 -36.33
CA LEU A 217 -40.24 1.39 -36.43
C LEU A 217 -41.65 1.78 -35.93
N LEU A 218 -41.78 2.95 -35.30
CA LEU A 218 -43.03 3.44 -34.69
C LEU A 218 -43.65 4.64 -35.45
N SER A 219 -43.00 5.14 -36.50
CA SER A 219 -43.62 6.05 -37.47
C SER A 219 -44.24 5.25 -38.61
N VAL A 220 -45.57 5.24 -38.67
CA VAL A 220 -46.40 4.67 -39.76
C VAL A 220 -45.94 5.16 -41.13
#